data_AF-A0A660S1G7-F1
#
_entry.id   AF-A0A660S1G7-F1
#
_cell.length_a   1.000
_cell.length_b   1.000
_cell.length_c   1.000
_cell.angle_alpha   90.00
_cell.angle_beta   90.00
_cell.angle_gamma   90.00
#
_symmetry.space_group_name_H-M   'P 1'
#
loop_
_entity.id
_entity.type
_entity.pdbx_description
1 polymer ?
#
loop_
_entity_poly.entity_id
_entity_poly.type
_entity_poly.pdbx_seq_one_letter_code
_entity_poly.pdbx_strand_id
1 'polypeptide(L)'
;FITTGLSIILGLILVKIIDPGKNFKTPLATNSISKVEKLTFKDLIWHIIPSNPFESFAEGKILQIIFFSVFFGLSVLTIEKDKISSLINFFDALNSALLNLTKWIIKLTPIGVFSLVAYTVSKAGLNIFFPLGKYAITVILGLLIHAFFTLALLGFFVGGYNPYSYLLRVREALLLAFSTASSAATLPVTLEIAEEKGKVKKEIAGFVLPLGATINMDGTALYEAVAAVFIANIYGVYLSFSQLLVIFLTATLASIGAAAIPGAGLIMLTLVLTSVGLPLEGIGIILTIDRFLDMIRTAVNVWGDLNGVKIIDKFI
;
A
#
# COMPACT_ATOMS: atom_id res chain seq x y z
N PHE A 1 5.78 -4.39 8.97
CA PHE A 1 5.19 -3.75 10.18
C PHE A 1 5.97 -2.54 10.65
N ILE A 2 7.16 -2.68 11.27
CA ILE A 2 7.91 -1.51 11.76
C ILE A 2 8.31 -0.59 10.60
N THR A 3 8.89 -1.15 9.54
CA THR A 3 9.27 -0.42 8.32
C THR A 3 8.05 0.26 7.69
N THR A 4 6.95 -0.47 7.56
CA THR A 4 5.66 0.01 7.05
C THR A 4 5.11 1.17 7.87
N GLY A 5 5.10 1.05 9.19
CA GLY A 5 4.65 2.12 10.09
C GLY A 5 5.51 3.36 9.98
N LEU A 6 6.84 3.21 9.91
CA LEU A 6 7.77 4.33 9.67
C LEU A 6 7.52 4.98 8.30
N SER A 7 7.24 4.18 7.27
CA SER A 7 6.91 4.64 5.92
C SER A 7 5.63 5.49 5.91
N ILE A 8 4.57 5.02 6.57
CA ILE A 8 3.30 5.75 6.68
C ILE A 8 3.48 7.05 7.48
N ILE A 9 4.16 7.00 8.63
CA ILE A 9 4.40 8.18 9.46
C ILE A 9 5.16 9.24 8.66
N LEU A 10 6.19 8.83 7.92
CA LEU A 10 6.92 9.71 7.03
C LEU A 10 6.00 10.34 5.96
N GLY A 11 5.16 9.53 5.32
CA GLY A 11 4.16 10.02 4.36
C GLY A 11 3.21 11.05 4.97
N LEU A 12 2.66 10.75 6.15
CA LEU A 12 1.75 11.64 6.89
C LEU A 12 2.43 12.95 7.32
N ILE A 13 3.71 12.91 7.69
CA ILE A 13 4.48 14.12 8.02
C ILE A 13 4.68 14.95 6.75
N LEU A 14 5.14 14.35 5.65
CA LEU A 14 5.44 15.07 4.41
C LEU A 14 4.19 15.67 3.79
N VAL A 15 3.07 14.93 3.76
CA VAL A 15 1.81 15.45 3.22
C VAL A 15 1.28 16.60 4.07
N LYS A 16 1.54 16.62 5.37
CA LYS A 16 1.16 17.74 6.25
C LYS A 16 2.03 18.97 6.06
N ILE A 17 3.29 18.79 5.69
CA ILE A 17 4.24 19.89 5.42
C ILE A 17 3.97 20.50 4.03
N ILE A 18 3.81 19.65 3.01
CA ILE A 18 3.62 20.09 1.61
C ILE A 18 2.17 20.51 1.36
N ASP A 19 1.22 19.94 2.11
CA ASP A 19 -0.22 20.19 2.01
C ASP A 19 -0.73 20.12 0.55
N PRO A 20 -0.49 19.01 -0.18
CA PRO A 20 -0.94 18.88 -1.55
C PRO A 20 -2.48 18.92 -1.61
N GLY A 21 -3.03 19.60 -2.61
CA GLY A 21 -4.48 19.79 -2.74
C GLY A 21 -5.08 20.89 -1.86
N LYS A 22 -4.35 21.42 -0.88
CA LYS A 22 -4.85 22.50 -0.02
C LYS A 22 -5.11 23.75 -0.85
N ASN A 23 -6.23 24.43 -0.56
CA ASN A 23 -6.76 25.59 -1.29
C ASN A 23 -7.24 25.30 -2.73
N PHE A 24 -7.19 24.04 -3.19
CA PHE A 24 -7.84 23.64 -4.43
C PHE A 24 -9.26 23.18 -4.10
N LYS A 25 -10.27 23.95 -4.53
CA LYS A 25 -11.68 23.52 -4.42
C LYS A 25 -12.04 22.78 -5.69
N THR A 26 -12.11 21.46 -5.61
CA THR A 26 -12.51 20.68 -6.78
C THR A 26 -14.00 20.91 -7.08
N PRO A 27 -14.38 21.22 -8.34
CA PRO A 27 -15.78 21.30 -8.73
C PRO A 27 -16.47 19.91 -8.72
N LEU A 28 -15.69 18.85 -8.51
CA LEU A 28 -16.16 17.48 -8.30
C LEU A 28 -16.62 17.22 -6.85
N ALA A 29 -16.39 18.15 -5.92
CA ALA A 29 -16.91 18.06 -4.56
C ALA A 29 -18.42 18.33 -4.62
N THR A 30 -19.22 17.27 -4.67
CA THR A 30 -20.67 17.37 -4.52
C THR A 30 -21.01 17.78 -3.08
N ASN A 31 -22.14 18.46 -2.87
CA ASN A 31 -22.68 18.84 -1.55
C ASN A 31 -22.99 17.63 -0.63
N SER A 32 -22.74 16.41 -1.10
CA SER A 32 -22.94 15.13 -0.44
C SER A 32 -21.66 14.59 0.22
N ILE A 33 -20.69 15.44 0.55
CA ILE A 33 -19.70 15.06 1.56
C ILE A 33 -20.46 15.02 2.88
N SER A 34 -21.00 13.84 3.22
CA SER A 34 -21.44 13.49 4.56
C SER A 34 -20.40 14.04 5.51
N LYS A 35 -20.82 14.88 6.48
CA LYS A 35 -19.91 15.33 7.55
C LYS A 35 -19.19 14.10 8.05
N VAL A 36 -17.89 13.98 7.75
CA VAL A 36 -17.14 12.83 8.20
C VAL A 36 -17.10 12.96 9.72
N GLU A 37 -17.91 12.14 10.38
CA GLU A 37 -18.10 12.24 11.83
C GLU A 37 -16.77 12.03 12.53
N LYS A 38 -16.55 12.82 13.59
CA LYS A 38 -15.36 12.64 14.42
C LYS A 38 -15.46 11.29 15.09
N LEU A 39 -14.60 10.36 14.71
CA LEU A 39 -14.48 9.05 15.36
C LEU A 39 -13.93 9.24 16.77
N THR A 40 -14.69 8.82 17.80
CA THR A 40 -14.18 8.72 19.16
C THR A 40 -13.35 7.45 19.34
N PHE A 41 -12.60 7.34 20.44
CA PHE A 41 -11.83 6.13 20.75
C PHE A 41 -12.75 4.90 20.96
N LYS A 42 -13.94 5.12 21.53
CA LYS A 42 -14.96 4.08 21.69
C LYS A 42 -15.44 3.60 20.32
N ASP A 43 -15.71 4.52 19.40
CA ASP A 43 -16.12 4.19 18.04
C ASP A 43 -15.01 3.42 17.33
N LEU A 44 -13.74 3.78 17.54
CA LEU A 44 -12.60 3.08 16.95
C LEU A 44 -12.52 1.61 17.35
N ILE A 45 -12.81 1.27 18.62
CA ILE A 45 -12.87 -0.12 19.09
C ILE A 45 -14.06 -0.85 18.43
N TRP A 46 -15.24 -0.24 18.36
CA TRP A 46 -16.40 -0.82 17.70
C TRP A 46 -16.20 -0.99 16.18
N HIS A 47 -15.40 -0.12 15.54
CA HIS A 47 -15.04 -0.25 14.13
C HIS A 47 -14.03 -1.37 13.87
N ILE A 48 -13.35 -1.89 14.90
CA ILE A 48 -12.38 -2.99 14.75
C ILE A 48 -13.06 -4.34 14.98
N ILE A 49 -13.89 -4.47 16.01
CA ILE A 49 -14.48 -5.77 16.38
C ILE A 49 -15.85 -5.92 15.68
N PRO A 50 -16.03 -6.88 14.76
CA PRO A 50 -17.33 -7.16 14.17
C PRO A 50 -18.32 -7.68 15.20
N SER A 51 -19.52 -7.11 15.26
CA SER A 51 -20.68 -7.77 15.87
C SER A 51 -21.15 -8.95 15.01
N ASN A 52 -21.05 -8.81 13.68
CA ASN A 52 -21.39 -9.83 12.71
C ASN A 52 -20.41 -9.78 11.52
N PRO A 53 -19.56 -10.81 11.30
CA PRO A 53 -18.59 -10.79 10.22
C PRO A 53 -19.25 -10.82 8.84
N PHE A 54 -20.38 -11.50 8.67
CA PHE A 54 -21.08 -11.57 7.37
C PHE A 54 -21.70 -10.24 6.98
N GLU A 55 -22.30 -9.53 7.94
CA GLU A 55 -22.76 -8.15 7.75
C GLU A 55 -21.59 -7.24 7.41
N SER A 56 -20.43 -7.43 8.06
CA SER A 56 -19.22 -6.65 7.77
C SER A 56 -18.77 -6.81 6.32
N PHE A 57 -18.79 -8.05 5.79
CA PHE A 57 -18.51 -8.31 4.38
C PHE A 57 -19.55 -7.68 3.44
N ALA A 58 -20.84 -7.72 3.80
CA ALA A 58 -21.92 -7.17 2.98
C ALA A 58 -21.89 -5.63 2.92
N GLU A 59 -21.59 -4.98 4.05
CA GLU A 59 -21.57 -3.51 4.17
C GLU A 59 -20.20 -2.89 3.89
N GLY A 60 -19.16 -3.71 3.67
CA GLY A 60 -17.80 -3.22 3.43
C GLY A 60 -17.14 -2.62 4.69
N LYS A 61 -17.43 -3.16 5.88
CA LYS A 61 -16.79 -2.75 7.15
C LYS A 61 -15.38 -3.33 7.25
N ILE A 62 -14.46 -2.69 6.56
CA ILE A 62 -13.09 -3.12 6.32
C ILE A 62 -12.32 -3.53 7.57
N LEU A 63 -12.26 -2.67 8.59
CA LEU A 63 -11.45 -2.95 9.78
C LEU A 63 -11.98 -4.19 10.50
N GLN A 64 -13.30 -4.37 10.51
CA GLN A 64 -13.97 -5.54 11.05
C GLN A 64 -13.70 -6.80 10.22
N ILE A 65 -13.72 -6.70 8.88
CA ILE A 65 -13.34 -7.79 7.97
C ILE A 65 -11.90 -8.24 8.24
N ILE A 66 -10.96 -7.30 8.35
CA ILE A 66 -9.55 -7.60 8.60
C ILE A 66 -9.39 -8.27 9.98
N PHE A 67 -9.99 -7.69 11.02
CA PHE A 67 -9.94 -8.26 12.36
C PHE A 67 -10.45 -9.70 12.38
N PHE A 68 -11.64 -9.94 11.82
CA PHE A 68 -12.18 -11.28 11.69
C PHE A 68 -11.24 -12.21 10.90
N SER A 69 -10.71 -11.76 9.77
CA SER A 69 -9.86 -12.59 8.90
C SER A 69 -8.56 -13.01 9.59
N VAL A 70 -7.93 -12.12 10.36
CA VAL A 70 -6.72 -12.44 11.14
C VAL A 70 -7.01 -13.48 12.23
N PHE A 71 -8.04 -13.26 13.04
CA PHE A 71 -8.40 -14.20 14.12
C PHE A 71 -8.91 -15.53 13.57
N PHE A 72 -9.66 -15.51 12.47
CA PHE A 72 -10.07 -16.71 11.76
C PHE A 72 -8.85 -17.48 11.25
N GLY A 73 -7.91 -16.83 10.58
CA GLY A 73 -6.65 -17.43 10.14
C GLY A 73 -5.85 -18.04 11.30
N LEU A 74 -5.72 -17.33 12.43
CA LEU A 74 -5.09 -17.86 13.64
C LEU A 74 -5.82 -19.08 14.20
N SER A 75 -7.16 -19.07 14.20
CA SER A 75 -7.96 -20.21 14.66
C SER A 75 -7.77 -21.44 13.77
N VAL A 76 -7.61 -21.26 12.45
CA VAL A 76 -7.33 -22.35 11.51
C VAL A 76 -6.01 -23.04 11.85
N LEU A 77 -5.01 -22.33 12.37
CA LEU A 77 -3.73 -22.96 12.77
C LEU A 77 -3.86 -23.92 13.96
N THR A 78 -5.00 -23.92 14.67
CA THR A 78 -5.23 -24.73 15.88
C THR A 78 -6.05 -26.00 15.62
N ILE A 79 -6.57 -26.21 14.40
CA ILE A 79 -7.38 -27.39 14.06
C ILE A 79 -6.50 -28.56 13.57
N GLU A 80 -7.11 -29.72 13.33
CA GLU A 80 -6.42 -30.90 12.77
C GLU A 80 -5.75 -30.61 11.42
N LYS A 81 -4.50 -31.09 11.23
CA LYS A 81 -3.66 -30.83 10.05
C LYS A 81 -4.35 -31.11 8.72
N ASP A 82 -5.13 -32.18 8.62
CA ASP A 82 -5.81 -32.56 7.38
C ASP A 82 -6.87 -31.53 6.98
N LYS A 83 -7.56 -30.93 7.98
CA LYS A 83 -8.55 -29.87 7.78
C LYS A 83 -7.90 -28.52 7.43
N ILE A 84 -6.71 -28.25 7.98
CA ILE A 84 -5.92 -27.04 7.66
C ILE A 84 -5.64 -26.98 6.16
N SER A 85 -5.12 -28.07 5.59
CA SER A 85 -4.73 -28.10 4.18
C SER A 85 -5.89 -27.79 3.22
N SER A 86 -7.08 -28.31 3.53
CA SER A 86 -8.30 -28.07 2.73
C SER A 86 -8.72 -26.59 2.74
N LEU A 87 -8.69 -25.93 3.91
CA LEU A 87 -9.01 -24.51 4.02
C LEU A 87 -7.98 -23.62 3.35
N ILE A 88 -6.68 -23.88 3.55
CA ILE A 88 -5.60 -23.12 2.91
C ILE A 88 -5.73 -23.22 1.38
N ASN A 89 -5.90 -24.43 0.85
CA ASN A 89 -6.04 -24.64 -0.59
C ASN A 89 -7.27 -23.93 -1.17
N PHE A 90 -8.39 -23.91 -0.44
CA PHE A 90 -9.59 -23.17 -0.85
C PHE A 90 -9.32 -21.66 -0.96
N PHE A 91 -8.73 -21.05 0.08
CA PHE A 91 -8.45 -19.61 0.07
C PHE A 91 -7.38 -19.23 -0.96
N ASP A 92 -6.39 -20.09 -1.20
CA ASP A 92 -5.36 -19.86 -2.21
C ASP A 92 -5.95 -19.92 -3.64
N ALA A 93 -6.82 -20.88 -3.91
CA ALA A 93 -7.56 -20.97 -5.17
C ALA A 93 -8.48 -19.75 -5.37
N LEU A 94 -9.19 -19.32 -4.32
CA LEU A 94 -10.04 -18.13 -4.35
C LEU A 94 -9.21 -16.85 -4.62
N ASN A 95 -8.10 -16.67 -3.92
CA ASN A 95 -7.19 -15.55 -4.13
C ASN A 95 -6.66 -15.54 -5.58
N SER A 96 -6.23 -16.69 -6.09
CA SER A 96 -5.78 -16.84 -7.48
C SER A 96 -6.86 -16.44 -8.50
N ALA A 97 -8.12 -16.82 -8.26
CA ALA A 97 -9.24 -16.41 -9.11
C ALA A 97 -9.49 -14.89 -9.06
N LEU A 98 -9.48 -14.29 -7.86
CA LEU A 98 -9.62 -12.84 -7.67
C LEU A 98 -8.49 -12.06 -8.35
N LEU A 99 -7.25 -12.52 -8.25
CA LEU A 99 -6.11 -11.92 -8.94
C LEU A 99 -6.27 -11.95 -10.47
N ASN A 100 -6.82 -13.03 -11.03
CA ASN A 100 -7.10 -13.11 -12.46
C ASN A 100 -8.19 -12.13 -12.88
N LEU A 101 -9.25 -11.98 -12.08
CA LEU A 101 -10.28 -10.98 -12.30
C LEU A 101 -9.70 -9.56 -12.26
N THR A 102 -8.85 -9.26 -11.28
CA THR A 102 -8.12 -7.98 -11.20
C THR A 102 -7.29 -7.71 -12.45
N LYS A 103 -6.57 -8.71 -12.99
CA LYS A 103 -5.81 -8.58 -14.25
C LYS A 103 -6.71 -8.23 -15.43
N TRP A 104 -7.91 -8.78 -15.50
CA TRP A 104 -8.88 -8.43 -16.56
C TRP A 104 -9.35 -6.99 -16.44
N ILE A 105 -9.64 -6.52 -15.22
CA ILE A 105 -9.98 -5.11 -14.96
C ILE A 105 -8.82 -4.19 -15.34
N ILE A 106 -7.59 -4.54 -14.98
CA ILE A 106 -6.38 -3.75 -15.31
C ILE A 106 -6.21 -3.57 -16.83
N LYS A 107 -6.56 -4.58 -17.63
CA LYS A 107 -6.53 -4.46 -19.11
C LYS A 107 -7.50 -3.40 -19.63
N LEU A 108 -8.59 -3.13 -18.91
CA LEU A 108 -9.57 -2.09 -19.26
C LEU A 108 -9.19 -0.71 -18.69
N THR A 109 -8.24 -0.65 -17.75
CA THR A 109 -7.76 0.58 -17.12
C THR A 109 -7.35 1.67 -18.12
N PRO A 110 -6.69 1.42 -19.27
CA PRO A 110 -6.38 2.49 -20.23
C PRO A 110 -7.61 3.28 -20.69
N ILE A 111 -8.74 2.60 -20.94
CA ILE A 111 -10.00 3.22 -21.34
C ILE A 111 -10.62 3.98 -20.16
N GLY A 112 -10.60 3.37 -18.98
CA GLY A 112 -11.11 4.00 -17.75
C GLY A 112 -10.33 5.26 -17.35
N VAL A 113 -8.99 5.20 -17.36
CA VAL A 113 -8.10 6.33 -17.11
C VAL A 113 -8.37 7.43 -18.12
N PHE A 114 -8.38 7.11 -19.42
CA PHE A 114 -8.64 8.12 -20.45
C PHE A 114 -9.97 8.84 -20.22
N SER A 115 -11.03 8.08 -19.93
CA SER A 115 -12.36 8.62 -19.65
C SER A 115 -12.39 9.50 -18.39
N LEU A 116 -11.76 9.05 -17.30
CA LEU A 116 -11.67 9.79 -16.04
C LEU A 116 -10.83 11.06 -16.17
N VAL A 117 -9.69 10.99 -16.87
CA VAL A 117 -8.85 12.16 -17.17
C VAL A 117 -9.65 13.16 -18.00
N ALA A 118 -10.27 12.71 -19.09
CA ALA A 118 -11.05 13.57 -19.98
C ALA A 118 -12.20 14.26 -19.23
N TYR A 119 -12.95 13.51 -18.41
CA TYR A 119 -14.00 14.05 -17.56
C TYR A 119 -13.46 15.06 -16.53
N THR A 120 -12.37 14.72 -15.85
CA THR A 120 -11.75 15.58 -14.83
C THR A 120 -11.24 16.87 -15.46
N VAL A 121 -10.55 16.80 -16.60
CA VAL A 121 -10.06 17.98 -17.33
C VAL A 121 -11.23 18.82 -17.85
N SER A 122 -12.32 18.19 -18.32
CA SER A 122 -13.53 18.89 -18.75
C SER A 122 -14.22 19.66 -17.62
N LYS A 123 -14.24 19.12 -16.40
CA LYS A 123 -14.91 19.74 -15.24
C LYS A 123 -14.02 20.67 -14.41
N ALA A 124 -12.81 20.23 -14.10
CA ALA A 124 -11.87 20.91 -13.21
C ALA A 124 -10.81 21.74 -13.95
N GLY A 125 -10.73 21.63 -15.28
CA GLY A 125 -9.73 22.29 -16.10
C GLY A 125 -8.32 21.73 -15.87
N LEU A 126 -7.32 22.36 -16.49
CA LEU A 126 -5.92 21.97 -16.34
C LEU A 126 -5.33 22.33 -14.96
N ASN A 127 -6.03 23.16 -14.17
CA ASN A 127 -5.56 23.59 -12.85
C ASN A 127 -5.44 22.43 -11.85
N ILE A 128 -6.13 21.31 -12.06
CA ILE A 128 -6.01 20.10 -11.24
C ILE A 128 -4.61 19.47 -11.29
N PHE A 129 -3.83 19.71 -12.35
CA PHE A 129 -2.50 19.14 -12.49
C PHE A 129 -1.48 19.74 -11.51
N PHE A 130 -1.70 20.97 -11.02
CA PHE A 130 -0.82 21.57 -10.02
C PHE A 130 -0.89 20.88 -8.64
N PRO A 131 -2.07 20.72 -8.01
CA PRO A 131 -2.18 19.96 -6.76
C PRO A 131 -1.81 18.48 -6.95
N LEU A 132 -2.11 17.89 -8.11
CA LEU A 132 -1.71 16.53 -8.45
C LEU A 132 -0.18 16.38 -8.57
N GLY A 133 0.51 17.36 -9.15
CA GLY A 133 1.97 17.40 -9.21
C GLY A 133 2.60 17.52 -7.82
N LYS A 134 2.05 18.37 -6.94
CA LYS A 134 2.48 18.43 -5.53
C LYS A 134 2.28 17.10 -4.81
N TYR A 135 1.16 16.43 -5.05
CA TYR A 135 0.91 15.08 -4.53
C TYR A 135 1.96 14.09 -5.03
N ALA A 136 2.22 14.04 -6.35
CA ALA A 136 3.23 13.18 -6.93
C ALA A 136 4.61 13.41 -6.31
N ILE A 137 5.04 14.67 -6.20
CA ILE A 137 6.30 15.06 -5.56
C ILE A 137 6.33 14.60 -4.09
N THR A 138 5.23 14.76 -3.35
CA THR A 138 5.14 14.33 -1.95
C THR A 138 5.38 12.82 -1.82
N VAL A 139 4.72 12.02 -2.66
CA VAL A 139 4.89 10.55 -2.68
C VAL A 139 6.32 10.19 -3.06
N ILE A 140 6.86 10.75 -4.15
CA ILE A 140 8.22 10.47 -4.63
C ILE A 140 9.25 10.81 -3.55
N LEU A 141 9.16 11.99 -2.93
CA LEU A 141 10.05 12.39 -1.85
C LEU A 141 9.93 11.44 -0.65
N GLY A 142 8.72 11.07 -0.26
CA GLY A 142 8.50 10.10 0.82
C GLY A 142 9.15 8.75 0.53
N LEU A 143 8.94 8.21 -0.67
CA LEU A 143 9.51 6.94 -1.10
C LEU A 143 11.04 7.00 -1.15
N LEU A 144 11.62 8.07 -1.69
CA LEU A 144 13.07 8.25 -1.74
C LEU A 144 13.67 8.40 -0.33
N ILE A 145 13.05 9.20 0.55
CA ILE A 145 13.51 9.33 1.93
C ILE A 145 13.40 7.98 2.65
N HIS A 146 12.31 7.24 2.46
CA HIS A 146 12.15 5.92 3.05
C HIS A 146 13.22 4.94 2.56
N ALA A 147 13.44 4.87 1.25
CA ALA A 147 14.40 3.96 0.64
C ALA A 147 15.86 4.27 1.02
N PHE A 148 16.27 5.54 0.92
CA PHE A 148 17.66 5.95 1.07
C PHE A 148 18.04 6.39 2.48
N PHE A 149 17.06 6.68 3.36
CA PHE A 149 17.32 7.00 4.76
C PHE A 149 16.70 5.96 5.68
N THR A 150 15.38 5.75 5.70
CA THR A 150 14.77 4.85 6.70
C THR A 150 15.29 3.42 6.60
N LEU A 151 15.21 2.80 5.41
CA LEU A 151 15.69 1.43 5.19
C LEU A 151 17.21 1.35 5.26
N ALA A 152 17.91 2.36 4.76
CA ALA A 152 19.37 2.42 4.83
C ALA A 152 19.89 2.47 6.27
N LEU A 153 19.29 3.31 7.13
CA LEU A 153 19.65 3.40 8.55
C LEU A 153 19.39 2.08 9.28
N LEU A 154 18.28 1.38 8.96
CA LEU A 154 18.03 0.05 9.50
C LEU A 154 19.10 -0.96 9.05
N GLY A 155 19.44 -0.98 7.76
CA GLY A 155 20.52 -1.83 7.23
C GLY A 155 21.88 -1.54 7.89
N PHE A 156 22.19 -0.26 8.13
CA PHE A 156 23.43 0.15 8.78
C PHE A 156 23.48 -0.21 10.27
N PHE A 157 22.50 0.24 11.05
CA PHE A 157 22.52 0.06 12.51
C PHE A 157 22.14 -1.35 12.97
N VAL A 158 21.16 -1.96 12.32
CA VAL A 158 20.66 -3.30 12.71
C VAL A 158 21.42 -4.37 11.91
N GLY A 159 21.45 -4.21 10.59
CA GLY A 159 22.11 -5.15 9.68
C GLY A 159 23.65 -5.11 9.75
N GLY A 160 24.26 -4.02 10.21
CA GLY A 160 25.72 -3.90 10.30
C GLY A 160 26.44 -3.95 8.93
N TYR A 161 25.75 -3.63 7.84
CA TYR A 161 26.33 -3.54 6.50
C TYR A 161 26.18 -2.13 5.93
N ASN A 162 27.01 -1.78 4.94
CA ASN A 162 26.83 -0.52 4.21
C ASN A 162 25.63 -0.66 3.26
N PRO A 163 24.51 0.04 3.50
CA PRO A 163 23.28 -0.11 2.73
C PRO A 163 23.42 0.39 1.28
N TYR A 164 24.23 1.41 1.04
CA TYR A 164 24.44 1.96 -0.31
C TYR A 164 25.33 1.04 -1.15
N SER A 165 26.34 0.42 -0.54
CA SER A 165 27.13 -0.61 -1.22
C SER A 165 26.28 -1.85 -1.53
N TYR A 166 25.38 -2.22 -0.61
CA TYR A 166 24.44 -3.32 -0.84
C TYR A 166 23.45 -3.00 -1.96
N LEU A 167 22.86 -1.80 -1.95
CA LEU A 167 21.97 -1.29 -3.00
C LEU A 167 22.59 -1.41 -4.39
N LEU A 168 23.86 -0.99 -4.54
CA LEU A 168 24.56 -1.08 -5.81
C LEU A 168 24.76 -2.51 -6.31
N ARG A 169 24.86 -3.49 -5.41
CA ARG A 169 24.98 -4.92 -5.77
C ARG A 169 23.67 -5.53 -6.22
N VAL A 170 22.55 -5.11 -5.61
CA VAL A 170 21.23 -5.71 -5.85
C VAL A 170 20.34 -4.87 -6.78
N ARG A 171 20.86 -3.78 -7.35
CA ARG A 171 20.13 -2.79 -8.18
C ARG A 171 19.33 -3.38 -9.33
N GLU A 172 19.76 -4.52 -9.88
CA GLU A 172 19.08 -5.16 -11.02
C GLU A 172 17.66 -5.62 -10.65
N ALA A 173 17.47 -6.16 -9.44
CA ALA A 173 16.14 -6.51 -8.93
C ALA A 173 15.24 -5.27 -8.83
N LEU A 174 15.81 -4.14 -8.37
CA LEU A 174 15.08 -2.88 -8.22
C LEU A 174 14.70 -2.26 -9.56
N LEU A 175 15.61 -2.32 -10.55
CA LEU A 175 15.34 -1.84 -11.91
C LEU A 175 14.27 -2.69 -12.60
N LEU A 176 14.29 -4.01 -12.39
CA LEU A 176 13.24 -4.89 -12.87
C LEU A 176 11.91 -4.56 -12.18
N ALA A 177 11.90 -4.38 -10.87
CA ALA A 177 10.70 -4.06 -10.09
C ALA A 177 10.09 -2.71 -10.49
N PHE A 178 10.95 -1.72 -10.72
CA PHE A 178 10.55 -0.44 -11.30
C PHE A 178 9.89 -0.64 -12.66
N SER A 179 10.50 -1.42 -13.55
CA SER A 179 10.01 -1.60 -14.92
C SER A 179 8.69 -2.38 -14.99
N THR A 180 8.57 -3.44 -14.19
CA THR A 180 7.38 -4.32 -14.20
C THR A 180 6.25 -3.76 -13.34
N ALA A 181 6.55 -2.96 -12.31
CA ALA A 181 5.66 -2.59 -11.22
C ALA A 181 4.94 -3.79 -10.58
N SER A 182 5.64 -4.93 -10.47
CA SER A 182 5.12 -6.11 -9.79
C SER A 182 6.20 -6.80 -8.97
N SER A 183 6.06 -6.78 -7.64
CA SER A 183 6.96 -7.49 -6.73
C SER A 183 6.93 -9.01 -6.99
N ALA A 184 5.75 -9.57 -7.29
CA ALA A 184 5.62 -10.99 -7.63
C ALA A 184 6.32 -11.35 -8.94
N ALA A 185 6.20 -10.53 -9.99
CA ALA A 185 6.88 -10.78 -11.26
C ALA A 185 8.41 -10.70 -11.12
N THR A 186 8.91 -9.95 -10.14
CA THR A 186 10.35 -9.80 -9.90
C THR A 186 10.94 -10.83 -8.95
N LEU A 187 10.10 -11.55 -8.20
CA LEU A 187 10.54 -12.42 -7.12
C LEU A 187 11.62 -13.45 -7.53
N PRO A 188 11.53 -14.14 -8.69
CA PRO A 188 12.57 -15.09 -9.09
C PRO A 188 13.95 -14.44 -9.24
N VAL A 189 13.99 -13.25 -9.85
CA VAL A 189 15.22 -12.48 -10.04
C VAL A 189 15.71 -11.89 -8.72
N THR A 190 14.80 -11.45 -7.84
CA THR A 190 15.14 -10.97 -6.50
C THR A 190 15.80 -12.06 -5.66
N LEU A 191 15.31 -13.32 -5.73
CA LEU A 191 15.89 -14.48 -5.06
C LEU A 191 17.33 -14.74 -5.54
N GLU A 192 17.51 -14.88 -6.86
CA GLU A 192 18.81 -15.10 -7.49
C GLU A 192 19.83 -14.01 -7.10
N ILE A 193 19.43 -12.74 -7.21
CA ILE A 193 20.30 -11.61 -6.85
C ILE A 193 20.62 -11.58 -5.36
N ALA A 194 19.66 -11.89 -4.48
CA ALA A 194 19.90 -11.92 -3.04
C ALA A 194 20.92 -13.00 -2.67
N GLU A 195 20.84 -14.18 -3.27
CA GLU A 195 21.79 -15.28 -3.08
C GLU A 195 23.17 -14.94 -3.66
N GLU A 196 23.25 -14.65 -4.96
CA GLU A 196 24.53 -14.52 -5.66
C GLU A 196 25.26 -13.21 -5.35
N LYS A 197 24.54 -12.08 -5.39
CA LYS A 197 25.12 -10.73 -5.25
C LYS A 197 24.96 -10.20 -3.83
N GLY A 198 23.83 -10.51 -3.21
CA GLY A 198 23.51 -10.13 -1.84
C GLY A 198 24.21 -11.00 -0.79
N LYS A 199 24.75 -12.16 -1.20
CA LYS A 199 25.42 -13.14 -0.33
C LYS A 199 24.54 -13.51 0.86
N VAL A 200 23.28 -13.80 0.60
CA VAL A 200 22.28 -14.27 1.58
C VAL A 200 22.18 -15.79 1.45
N LYS A 201 22.03 -16.51 2.56
CA LYS A 201 21.79 -17.97 2.52
C LYS A 201 20.49 -18.27 1.76
N LYS A 202 20.53 -19.28 0.88
CA LYS A 202 19.40 -19.70 0.04
C LYS A 202 18.13 -20.00 0.83
N GLU A 203 18.27 -20.64 1.98
CA GLU A 203 17.16 -21.02 2.86
C GLU A 203 16.45 -19.78 3.42
N ILE A 204 17.23 -18.74 3.76
CA ILE A 204 16.70 -17.48 4.29
C ILE A 204 16.06 -16.67 3.17
N ALA A 205 16.72 -16.57 2.01
CA ALA A 205 16.18 -15.89 0.83
C ALA A 205 14.86 -16.53 0.36
N GLY A 206 14.82 -17.85 0.24
CA GLY A 206 13.67 -18.64 -0.19
C GLY A 206 12.47 -18.57 0.75
N PHE A 207 12.66 -18.18 2.02
CA PHE A 207 11.57 -17.98 2.97
C PHE A 207 11.13 -16.51 3.08
N VAL A 208 12.09 -15.60 3.29
CA VAL A 208 11.79 -14.20 3.63
C VAL A 208 11.31 -13.42 2.40
N LEU A 209 11.91 -13.62 1.22
CA LEU A 209 11.56 -12.82 0.04
C LEU A 209 10.16 -13.12 -0.51
N PRO A 210 9.71 -14.38 -0.63
CA PRO A 210 8.33 -14.65 -1.04
C PRO A 210 7.30 -14.12 -0.04
N LEU A 211 7.62 -14.16 1.26
CA LEU A 211 6.78 -13.58 2.29
C LEU A 211 6.73 -12.05 2.17
N GLY A 212 7.90 -11.40 2.06
CA GLY A 212 8.02 -9.94 1.91
C GLY A 212 7.28 -9.40 0.70
N ALA A 213 7.36 -10.09 -0.44
CA ALA A 213 6.71 -9.68 -1.68
C ALA A 213 5.19 -9.48 -1.55
N THR A 214 4.53 -10.11 -0.55
CA THR A 214 3.10 -9.96 -0.28
C THR A 214 2.81 -9.09 0.94
N ILE A 215 3.61 -9.17 2.01
CA ILE A 215 3.27 -8.51 3.28
C ILE A 215 3.98 -7.16 3.51
N ASN A 216 5.09 -6.92 2.82
CA ASN A 216 6.00 -5.80 3.08
C ASN A 216 5.88 -4.72 1.98
N MET A 217 4.69 -4.13 1.88
CA MET A 217 4.41 -3.09 0.88
C MET A 217 4.53 -1.67 1.43
N ASP A 218 5.70 -1.32 1.96
CA ASP A 218 5.98 -0.03 2.62
C ASP A 218 5.70 1.18 1.73
N GLY A 219 6.06 1.09 0.45
CA GLY A 219 5.80 2.14 -0.53
C GLY A 219 4.32 2.28 -0.89
N THR A 220 3.59 1.16 -0.90
CA THR A 220 2.12 1.17 -1.10
C THR A 220 1.44 1.85 0.09
N ALA A 221 1.83 1.49 1.31
CA ALA A 221 1.25 2.06 2.53
C ALA A 221 1.48 3.59 2.64
N LEU A 222 2.70 4.05 2.31
CA LEU A 222 3.01 5.49 2.25
C LEU A 222 2.16 6.20 1.22
N TYR A 223 2.06 5.66 0.02
CA TYR A 223 1.24 6.20 -1.05
C TYR A 223 -0.22 6.32 -0.61
N GLU A 224 -0.80 5.29 0.00
CA GLU A 224 -2.20 5.27 0.41
C GLU A 224 -2.49 6.34 1.47
N ALA A 225 -1.59 6.48 2.45
CA ALA A 225 -1.73 7.49 3.48
C ALA A 225 -1.64 8.92 2.93
N VAL A 226 -0.69 9.17 2.03
CA VAL A 226 -0.56 10.48 1.34
C VAL A 226 -1.78 10.74 0.44
N ALA A 227 -2.27 9.72 -0.26
CA ALA A 227 -3.43 9.80 -1.14
C ALA A 227 -4.71 10.15 -0.37
N ALA A 228 -4.94 9.52 0.78
CA ALA A 228 -6.10 9.80 1.62
C ALA A 228 -6.13 11.26 2.10
N VAL A 229 -4.99 11.79 2.56
CA VAL A 229 -4.88 13.19 2.99
C VAL A 229 -5.01 14.15 1.80
N PHE A 230 -4.42 13.82 0.65
CA PHE A 230 -4.56 14.60 -0.57
C PHE A 230 -6.02 14.70 -1.03
N ILE A 231 -6.73 13.57 -1.05
CA ILE A 231 -8.16 13.51 -1.40
C ILE A 231 -8.97 14.34 -0.39
N ALA A 232 -8.73 14.19 0.91
CA ALA A 232 -9.39 15.02 1.91
C ALA A 232 -9.17 16.53 1.63
N ASN A 233 -7.95 16.94 1.31
CA ASN A 233 -7.62 18.35 1.03
C ASN A 233 -8.37 18.90 -0.20
N ILE A 234 -8.41 18.18 -1.33
CA ILE A 234 -9.08 18.67 -2.54
C ILE A 234 -10.61 18.73 -2.40
N TYR A 235 -11.18 17.87 -1.55
CA TYR A 235 -12.61 17.87 -1.19
C TYR A 235 -12.91 18.84 -0.02
N GLY A 236 -11.90 19.50 0.55
CA GLY A 236 -12.08 20.43 1.67
C GLY A 236 -12.47 19.76 2.98
N VAL A 237 -12.20 18.46 3.13
CA VAL A 237 -12.48 17.67 4.34
C VAL A 237 -11.33 17.83 5.32
N TYR A 238 -11.65 18.23 6.55
CA TYR A 238 -10.68 18.25 7.63
C TYR A 238 -10.59 16.86 8.27
N LEU A 239 -9.41 16.24 8.16
CA LEU A 239 -9.12 15.00 8.88
C LEU A 239 -8.67 15.29 10.31
N SER A 240 -9.41 14.75 11.26
CA SER A 240 -9.04 14.73 12.68
C SER A 240 -7.89 13.75 12.96
N PHE A 241 -7.26 13.90 14.13
CA PHE A 241 -6.19 12.99 14.55
C PHE A 241 -6.64 11.53 14.61
N SER A 242 -7.87 11.24 15.05
CA SER A 242 -8.39 9.87 15.08
C SER A 242 -8.54 9.30 13.67
N GLN A 243 -8.96 10.08 12.69
CA GLN A 243 -9.01 9.65 11.29
C GLN A 243 -7.61 9.41 10.70
N LEU A 244 -6.61 10.23 11.06
CA LEU A 244 -5.21 9.95 10.68
C LEU A 244 -4.70 8.64 11.28
N LEU A 245 -5.09 8.33 12.51
CA LEU A 245 -4.77 7.05 13.14
C LEU A 245 -5.47 5.89 12.44
N VAL A 246 -6.75 6.05 12.05
CA VAL A 246 -7.46 5.06 11.24
C VAL A 246 -6.75 4.84 9.91
N ILE A 247 -6.40 5.90 9.18
CA ILE A 247 -5.61 5.81 7.93
C ILE A 247 -4.32 5.04 8.16
N PHE A 248 -3.59 5.33 9.25
CA PHE A 248 -2.36 4.63 9.60
C PHE A 248 -2.60 3.12 9.78
N LEU A 249 -3.61 2.74 10.57
CA LEU A 249 -3.93 1.34 10.83
C LEU A 249 -4.42 0.63 9.57
N THR A 250 -5.32 1.27 8.81
CA THR A 250 -5.90 0.67 7.61
C THR A 250 -4.86 0.54 6.51
N ALA A 251 -3.98 1.53 6.30
CA ALA A 251 -2.91 1.43 5.31
C ALA A 251 -1.87 0.36 5.69
N THR A 252 -1.56 0.23 6.99
CA THR A 252 -0.67 -0.85 7.48
C THR A 252 -1.26 -2.24 7.22
N LEU A 253 -2.57 -2.39 7.41
CA LEU A 253 -3.23 -3.67 7.20
C LEU A 253 -3.48 -3.93 5.71
N ALA A 254 -3.84 -2.88 4.94
CA ALA A 254 -4.02 -2.92 3.50
C ALA A 254 -2.73 -3.34 2.79
N SER A 255 -1.57 -2.88 3.25
CA SER A 255 -0.28 -3.25 2.67
C SER A 255 0.06 -4.74 2.80
N ILE A 256 -0.61 -5.47 3.70
CA ILE A 256 -0.47 -6.93 3.85
C ILE A 256 -1.41 -7.68 2.91
N GLY A 257 -2.62 -7.14 2.70
CA GLY A 257 -3.62 -7.71 1.80
C GLY A 257 -3.45 -7.31 0.34
N ALA A 258 -2.54 -6.37 0.06
CA ALA A 258 -2.28 -5.89 -1.28
C ALA A 258 -1.68 -7.00 -2.15
N ALA A 259 -2.24 -7.19 -3.34
CA ALA A 259 -1.66 -8.10 -4.31
C ALA A 259 -0.34 -7.53 -4.87
N ALA A 260 0.65 -8.39 -5.09
CA ALA A 260 1.96 -8.01 -5.59
C ALA A 260 2.01 -7.77 -7.12
N ILE A 261 0.95 -7.17 -7.66
CA ILE A 261 0.71 -6.95 -9.10
C ILE A 261 0.48 -5.46 -9.40
N PRO A 262 0.63 -5.01 -10.66
CA PRO A 262 0.47 -3.60 -11.01
C PRO A 262 -0.92 -3.08 -10.65
N GLY A 263 -1.00 -1.84 -10.14
CA GLY A 263 -2.27 -1.19 -9.81
C GLY A 263 -3.02 -1.74 -8.59
N ALA A 264 -2.49 -2.76 -7.88
CA ALA A 264 -3.13 -3.28 -6.66
C ALA A 264 -3.30 -2.21 -5.57
N GLY A 265 -2.36 -1.27 -5.45
CA GLY A 265 -2.44 -0.17 -4.49
C GLY A 265 -3.63 0.77 -4.70
N LEU A 266 -4.18 0.87 -5.92
CA LEU A 266 -5.40 1.65 -6.17
C LEU A 266 -6.65 0.96 -5.63
N ILE A 267 -6.68 -0.37 -5.72
CA ILE A 267 -7.77 -1.18 -5.16
C ILE A 267 -7.73 -1.07 -3.65
N MET A 268 -6.54 -1.20 -3.06
CA MET A 268 -6.35 -1.06 -1.62
C MET A 268 -6.57 0.37 -1.11
N LEU A 269 -6.36 1.39 -1.93
CA LEU A 269 -6.74 2.76 -1.58
C LEU A 269 -8.26 2.90 -1.33
N THR A 270 -9.12 2.14 -2.02
CA THR A 270 -10.57 2.14 -1.72
C THR A 270 -10.84 1.76 -0.27
N LEU A 271 -10.01 0.86 0.26
CA LEU A 271 -10.05 0.39 1.63
C LEU A 271 -9.82 1.55 2.60
N VAL A 272 -8.72 2.27 2.38
CA VAL A 272 -8.29 3.38 3.23
C VAL A 272 -9.30 4.52 3.17
N LEU A 273 -9.78 4.90 2.00
CA LEU A 273 -10.75 6.00 1.85
C LEU A 273 -12.09 5.69 2.53
N THR A 274 -12.63 4.48 2.33
CA THR A 274 -13.91 4.07 2.91
C THR A 274 -13.84 4.06 4.44
N SER A 275 -12.69 3.66 5.01
CA SER A 275 -12.49 3.61 6.46
C SER A 275 -12.60 4.98 7.16
N VAL A 276 -12.37 6.06 6.43
CA VAL A 276 -12.50 7.44 6.91
C VAL A 276 -13.60 8.21 6.18
N GLY A 277 -14.51 7.53 5.50
CA GLY A 277 -15.67 8.13 4.85
C GLY A 277 -15.34 9.12 3.73
N LEU A 278 -14.18 8.95 3.06
CA LEU A 278 -13.80 9.79 1.93
C LEU A 278 -14.38 9.26 0.61
N PRO A 279 -14.75 10.15 -0.33
CA PRO A 279 -15.32 9.78 -1.62
C PRO A 279 -14.32 9.00 -2.49
N LEU A 280 -14.78 7.89 -3.08
CA LEU A 280 -13.98 7.03 -3.95
C LEU A 280 -13.69 7.70 -5.31
N GLU A 281 -14.50 8.69 -5.70
CA GLU A 281 -14.31 9.49 -6.91
C GLU A 281 -12.95 10.18 -6.94
N GLY A 282 -12.36 10.47 -5.77
CA GLY A 282 -11.02 11.04 -5.62
C GLY A 282 -9.91 10.14 -6.21
N ILE A 283 -10.12 8.83 -6.28
CA ILE A 283 -9.18 7.87 -6.89
C ILE A 283 -9.00 8.18 -8.38
N GLY A 284 -10.05 8.63 -9.07
CA GLY A 284 -10.01 8.95 -10.49
C GLY A 284 -8.98 10.03 -10.85
N ILE A 285 -8.72 10.96 -9.93
CA ILE A 285 -7.73 12.04 -10.10
C ILE A 285 -6.31 11.49 -9.99
N ILE A 286 -6.08 10.56 -9.05
CA ILE A 286 -4.76 9.97 -8.81
C ILE A 286 -4.39 8.96 -9.90
N LEU A 287 -5.38 8.22 -10.41
CA LEU A 287 -5.24 7.21 -11.45
C LEU A 287 -4.45 7.70 -12.67
N THR A 288 -4.56 8.99 -12.96
CA THR A 288 -3.92 9.67 -14.09
C THR A 288 -2.38 9.62 -14.06
N ILE A 289 -1.78 9.55 -12.88
CA ILE A 289 -0.33 9.50 -12.66
C ILE A 289 0.11 8.24 -11.91
N ASP A 290 -0.84 7.39 -11.50
CA ASP A 290 -0.56 6.24 -10.65
C ASP A 290 0.45 5.29 -11.29
N ARG A 291 0.37 5.06 -12.61
CA ARG A 291 1.30 4.15 -13.29
C ARG A 291 2.76 4.52 -13.03
N PHE A 292 3.09 5.80 -13.01
CA PHE A 292 4.45 6.28 -12.74
C PHE A 292 4.84 6.10 -11.27
N LEU A 293 3.93 6.45 -10.35
CA LEU A 293 4.16 6.27 -8.92
C LEU A 293 4.28 4.78 -8.56
N ASP A 294 3.52 3.92 -9.22
CA ASP A 294 3.50 2.46 -9.01
C ASP A 294 4.87 1.85 -9.22
N MET A 295 5.54 2.21 -10.31
CA MET A 295 6.91 1.78 -10.59
C MET A 295 7.87 2.08 -9.42
N ILE A 296 7.79 3.30 -8.87
CA ILE A 296 8.64 3.72 -7.74
C ILE A 296 8.26 2.95 -6.47
N ARG A 297 6.95 2.82 -6.17
CA ARG A 297 6.45 2.07 -5.00
C ARG A 297 6.94 0.63 -5.03
N THR A 298 6.80 -0.06 -6.16
CA THR A 298 7.23 -1.45 -6.30
C THR A 298 8.74 -1.59 -6.07
N ALA A 299 9.55 -0.69 -6.64
CA ALA A 299 10.99 -0.71 -6.41
C ALA A 299 11.35 -0.52 -4.93
N VAL A 300 10.65 0.36 -4.21
CA VAL A 300 10.86 0.58 -2.77
C VAL A 300 10.41 -0.64 -1.95
N ASN A 301 9.30 -1.29 -2.31
CA ASN A 301 8.84 -2.53 -1.64
C ASN A 301 9.90 -3.64 -1.77
N VAL A 302 10.37 -3.91 -2.99
CA VAL A 302 11.42 -4.92 -3.25
C VAL A 302 12.73 -4.54 -2.56
N TRP A 303 13.06 -3.25 -2.47
CA TRP A 303 14.21 -2.78 -1.68
C TRP A 303 14.03 -3.06 -0.18
N GLY A 304 12.83 -2.86 0.35
CA GLY A 304 12.46 -3.26 1.71
C GLY A 304 12.68 -4.75 1.95
N ASP A 305 12.25 -5.60 1.02
CA ASP A 305 12.41 -7.06 1.10
C ASP A 305 13.88 -7.47 1.11
N LEU A 306 14.69 -6.88 0.23
CA LEU A 306 16.13 -7.12 0.16
C LEU A 306 16.87 -6.66 1.43
N ASN A 307 16.45 -5.55 2.05
CA ASN A 307 17.01 -5.15 3.34
C ASN A 307 16.55 -6.09 4.46
N GLY A 308 15.27 -6.44 4.49
CA GLY A 308 14.70 -7.34 5.49
C GLY A 308 15.42 -8.68 5.51
N VAL A 309 15.57 -9.32 4.34
CA VAL A 309 16.30 -10.59 4.23
C VAL A 309 17.76 -10.45 4.65
N LYS A 310 18.45 -9.35 4.27
CA LYS A 310 19.87 -9.19 4.60
C LYS A 310 20.10 -8.93 6.08
N ILE A 311 19.18 -8.24 6.74
CA ILE A 311 19.19 -8.05 8.19
C ILE A 311 18.97 -9.40 8.89
N ILE A 312 17.99 -10.20 8.45
CA ILE A 312 17.68 -11.50 9.05
C ILE A 312 18.84 -12.49 8.89
N ASP A 313 19.50 -12.51 7.73
CA ASP A 313 20.69 -13.34 7.41
C ASP A 313 21.86 -13.13 8.37
N LYS A 314 21.92 -12.00 9.07
CA LYS A 314 22.92 -11.76 10.12
C LYS A 314 22.60 -12.48 11.44
N PHE A 315 21.32 -12.69 11.73
CA PHE A 315 20.86 -13.25 13.02
C PHE A 315 20.63 -14.76 12.98
N ILE A 316 20.56 -15.36 11.79
CA ILE A 316 20.29 -16.79 11.55
C ILE A 316 21.40 -17.40 10.69
#